data_AF-A0A9P7JYT5-F1
#
_entry.id   AF-A0A9P7JYT5-F1
#
_cell.length_a   1.000
_cell.length_b   1.000
_cell.length_c   1.000
_cell.angle_alpha   90.00
_cell.angle_beta   90.00
_cell.angle_gamma   90.00
#
_symmetry.space_group_name_H-M   'P 1'
#
loop_
_entity.id
_entity.type
_entity.pdbx_description
1 polymer ?
#
loop_
_entity_poly.entity_id
_entity_poly.type
_entity_poly.pdbx_seq_one_letter_code
_entity_poly.pdbx_strand_id
1 'polypeptide(L)'
;LEDIHPDLLAHYHGTGGPSLSSEDQEDADEMHDLQDMIVADLEENLNGEPILVPKHVNPFPSFEAETIFHQALTDIREADIMPDSPYFPALQWNLSTYDTHEDITVGFRKMRSLVVHLPPEIWMPWALLWSQALSVLQYLLLEI
;
A
#
# COMPACT_ATOMS: atom_id res chain seq x y z
N LEU A 1 14.72 -22.96 15.27
CA LEU A 1 15.02 -22.82 13.82
C LEU A 1 13.95 -23.45 12.91
N GLU A 2 12.87 -24.04 13.44
CA GLU A 2 11.83 -24.69 12.60
C GLU A 2 10.87 -23.71 11.89
N ASP A 3 10.89 -22.41 12.20
CA ASP A 3 9.93 -21.43 11.67
C ASP A 3 10.53 -20.31 10.79
N ILE A 4 11.81 -20.39 10.39
CA ILE A 4 12.39 -19.42 9.44
C ILE A 4 12.18 -19.92 8.02
N HIS A 5 11.45 -19.16 7.20
CA HIS A 5 11.13 -19.54 5.83
C HIS A 5 12.41 -19.79 5.01
N PRO A 6 12.54 -20.91 4.29
CA PRO A 6 13.77 -21.31 3.59
C PRO A 6 14.26 -20.27 2.57
N ASP A 7 13.35 -19.46 2.02
CA ASP A 7 13.69 -18.38 1.09
C ASP A 7 14.45 -17.22 1.74
N LEU A 8 14.27 -16.96 3.04
CA LEU A 8 15.03 -15.94 3.77
C LEU A 8 16.49 -16.38 3.95
N LEU A 9 16.72 -17.66 4.25
CA LEU A 9 18.06 -18.22 4.38
C LEU A 9 18.84 -18.13 3.05
N ALA A 10 18.17 -18.39 1.92
CA ALA A 10 18.77 -18.28 0.59
C ALA A 10 19.24 -16.85 0.24
N HIS A 11 18.66 -15.82 0.86
CA HIS A 11 19.10 -14.43 0.68
C HIS A 11 20.48 -14.18 1.28
N TYR A 12 20.67 -14.61 2.53
CA TYR A 12 21.88 -14.34 3.30
C TYR A 12 23.03 -15.29 2.95
N HIS A 13 22.75 -16.50 2.47
CA HIS A 13 23.77 -17.42 1.93
C HIS A 13 24.26 -17.05 0.51
N GLY A 14 23.61 -16.08 -0.18
CA GLY A 14 23.81 -15.82 -1.61
C GLY A 14 24.60 -14.58 -2.00
N THR A 15 25.04 -13.75 -1.04
CA THR A 15 25.75 -12.49 -1.31
C THR A 15 27.06 -12.39 -0.54
N GLY A 16 28.16 -12.81 -1.17
CA GLY A 16 29.45 -12.12 -1.07
C GLY A 16 30.17 -12.07 0.28
N GLY A 17 30.09 -13.10 1.12
CA GLY A 17 31.08 -13.29 2.19
C GLY A 17 32.47 -13.55 1.61
N PRO A 18 33.57 -13.06 2.23
CA PRO A 18 34.92 -13.30 1.74
C PRO A 18 35.18 -14.82 1.69
N SER A 19 35.66 -15.30 0.55
CA SER A 19 35.93 -16.72 0.28
C SER A 19 36.72 -17.39 1.41
N LEU A 20 36.06 -18.20 2.23
CA LEU A 20 36.72 -19.04 3.24
C LEU A 20 37.10 -20.38 2.62
N SER A 21 38.40 -20.57 2.45
CA SER A 21 39.02 -21.87 2.22
C SER A 21 39.05 -22.64 3.55
N SER A 22 38.22 -23.69 3.63
CA SER A 22 38.40 -24.93 4.39
C SER A 22 39.12 -24.88 5.76
N GLU A 23 38.37 -25.08 6.85
CA GLU A 23 38.67 -26.05 7.93
C GLU A 23 37.55 -26.10 9.01
N ASP A 24 36.67 -27.12 8.90
CA ASP A 24 35.83 -27.85 9.88
C ASP A 24 35.58 -27.36 11.34
N GLN A 25 35.49 -26.05 11.64
CA GLN A 25 35.14 -25.59 12.99
C GLN A 25 34.46 -24.21 13.08
N GLU A 26 33.59 -23.84 12.12
CA GLU A 26 32.99 -22.49 12.03
C GLU A 26 31.43 -22.46 11.98
N ASP A 27 30.74 -23.60 12.13
CA ASP A 27 29.28 -23.67 11.94
C ASP A 27 28.45 -22.87 12.99
N ALA A 28 29.00 -22.61 14.17
CA ALA A 28 28.29 -21.91 15.24
C ALA A 28 28.46 -20.39 15.20
N ASP A 29 29.65 -19.91 14.79
CA ASP A 29 29.98 -18.49 14.74
C ASP A 29 29.38 -17.84 13.49
N GLU A 30 29.42 -18.52 12.34
CA GLU A 30 28.72 -18.06 11.11
C GLU A 30 27.20 -17.95 11.31
N MET A 31 26.62 -18.83 12.15
CA MET A 31 25.20 -18.82 12.48
C MET A 31 24.81 -17.63 13.38
N HIS A 32 25.72 -17.17 14.24
CA HIS A 32 25.48 -16.01 15.09
C HIS A 32 25.53 -14.71 14.26
N ASP A 33 26.49 -14.60 13.35
CA ASP A 33 26.66 -13.46 12.44
C ASP A 33 25.45 -13.28 11.50
N LEU A 34 24.87 -14.38 10.99
CA LEU A 34 23.66 -14.34 10.17
C LEU A 34 22.44 -13.87 10.96
N GLN A 35 22.32 -14.30 12.22
CA GLN A 35 21.23 -13.90 13.08
C GLN A 35 21.31 -12.40 13.40
N ASP A 36 22.51 -11.90 13.66
CA ASP A 36 22.76 -10.48 13.95
C ASP A 36 22.49 -9.60 12.73
N MET A 37 22.84 -10.06 11.51
CA MET A 37 22.49 -9.37 10.28
C MET A 37 20.98 -9.29 10.03
N ILE A 38 20.25 -10.41 10.23
CA ILE A 38 18.79 -10.44 10.10
C ILE A 38 18.15 -9.50 11.12
N VAL A 39 18.64 -9.50 12.37
CA VAL A 39 18.11 -8.63 13.42
C VAL A 39 18.38 -7.16 13.11
N ALA A 40 19.58 -6.81 12.63
CA ALA A 40 19.90 -5.43 12.25
C ALA A 40 19.03 -4.91 11.10
N ASP A 41 18.80 -5.72 10.06
CA ASP A 41 17.92 -5.36 8.93
C ASP A 41 16.46 -5.22 9.35
N LEU A 42 16.00 -6.07 10.29
CA LEU A 42 14.65 -6.01 10.81
C LEU A 42 14.45 -4.85 11.80
N GLU A 43 15.43 -4.52 12.63
CA GLU A 43 15.34 -3.42 13.60
C GLU A 43 15.07 -2.07 12.91
N GLU A 44 15.71 -1.79 11.77
CA GLU A 44 15.45 -0.56 11.01
C GLU A 44 13.99 -0.48 10.51
N ASN A 45 13.41 -1.63 10.14
CA ASN A 45 12.07 -1.71 9.57
C ASN A 45 10.95 -1.95 10.61
N LEU A 46 11.28 -2.43 11.82
CA LEU A 46 10.34 -2.74 12.90
C LEU A 46 10.23 -1.62 13.95
N ASN A 47 11.17 -0.68 14.00
CA ASN A 47 11.18 0.43 14.97
C ASN A 47 10.26 1.60 14.59
N GLY A 48 9.44 1.47 13.55
CA GLY A 48 8.36 2.41 13.30
C GLY A 48 7.37 2.39 14.46
N GLU A 49 6.97 3.57 14.97
CA GLU A 49 5.85 3.66 15.90
C GLU A 49 4.64 2.95 15.26
N PRO A 50 4.00 1.97 15.95
CA PRO A 50 2.88 1.25 15.39
C PRO A 50 1.82 2.23 14.89
N ILE A 51 1.53 2.20 13.58
CA ILE A 51 0.44 2.99 13.03
C ILE A 51 -0.83 2.51 13.73
N LEU A 52 -1.49 3.44 14.44
CA LEU A 52 -2.75 3.14 15.09
C LEU A 52 -3.73 2.64 14.03
N VAL A 53 -4.03 1.34 14.09
CA VAL A 53 -5.01 0.74 13.21
C VAL A 53 -6.31 1.51 13.40
N PRO A 54 -6.91 2.04 12.32
CA PRO A 54 -8.22 2.67 12.41
C PRO A 54 -9.17 1.75 13.15
N LYS A 55 -9.81 2.24 14.19
CA LYS A 55 -10.81 1.44 14.91
C LYS A 55 -11.86 1.01 13.88
N HIS A 56 -12.28 -0.26 13.90
CA HIS A 56 -13.38 -0.78 13.08
C HIS A 56 -14.72 -0.19 13.52
N VAL A 57 -14.86 1.13 13.42
CA VAL A 57 -16.01 1.89 13.85
C VAL A 57 -16.66 2.41 12.58
N ASN A 58 -17.98 2.18 12.47
CA ASN A 58 -18.77 2.77 11.40
C ASN A 58 -18.57 4.30 11.45
N PRO A 59 -18.13 4.95 10.35
CA PRO A 59 -17.94 6.40 10.32
C PRO A 59 -19.25 7.17 10.55
N PHE A 60 -20.41 6.53 10.35
CA PHE A 60 -21.71 7.16 10.55
C PHE A 60 -22.16 7.07 12.01
N PRO A 61 -22.55 8.20 12.63
CA PRO A 61 -23.04 8.24 14.01
C PRO A 61 -24.42 7.59 14.19
N SER A 62 -25.18 7.44 13.10
CA SER A 62 -26.51 6.83 13.09
C SER A 62 -26.82 6.20 11.73
N PHE A 63 -27.76 5.26 11.72
CA PHE A 63 -28.30 4.67 10.49
C PHE A 63 -28.96 5.71 9.56
N GLU A 64 -29.52 6.77 10.13
CA GLU A 64 -30.08 7.89 9.38
C GLU A 64 -28.99 8.66 8.63
N ALA A 65 -27.86 8.96 9.27
CA ALA A 65 -26.72 9.62 8.62
C ALA A 65 -26.14 8.77 7.48
N GLU A 66 -26.05 7.45 7.67
CA GLU A 66 -25.65 6.51 6.62
C GLU A 66 -26.63 6.51 5.44
N THR A 67 -27.93 6.55 5.73
CA THR A 67 -28.97 6.64 4.69
C THR A 67 -28.86 7.96 3.89
N ILE A 68 -28.66 9.08 4.58
CA ILE A 68 -28.48 10.39 3.96
C ILE A 68 -27.22 10.40 3.08
N PHE A 69 -26.12 9.79 3.54
CA PHE A 69 -24.89 9.64 2.77
C PHE A 69 -25.14 8.89 1.45
N HIS A 70 -25.78 7.73 1.51
CA HIS A 70 -26.04 6.93 0.31
C HIS A 70 -26.98 7.63 -0.68
N GLN A 71 -27.98 8.36 -0.17
CA GLN A 71 -28.87 9.15 -1.02
C GLN A 71 -28.10 10.29 -1.70
N ALA A 72 -27.36 11.11 -0.94
CA ALA A 72 -26.60 12.23 -1.47
C ALA A 72 -25.53 11.79 -2.48
N LEU A 73 -24.85 10.66 -2.22
CA LEU A 73 -23.89 10.08 -3.16
C LEU A 73 -24.57 9.63 -4.45
N THR A 74 -25.78 9.06 -4.37
CA THR A 74 -26.55 8.67 -5.55
C THR A 74 -26.93 9.89 -6.38
N ASP A 75 -27.44 10.94 -5.73
CA ASP A 75 -27.86 12.18 -6.40
C ASP A 75 -26.67 12.87 -7.10
N ILE A 76 -25.51 12.95 -6.45
CA ILE A 76 -24.29 13.53 -7.02
C ILE A 76 -23.77 12.73 -8.20
N ARG A 77 -23.80 11.40 -8.09
CA ARG A 77 -23.37 10.50 -9.17
C ARG A 77 -24.29 10.61 -10.38
N GLU A 78 -25.60 10.70 -10.17
CA GLU A 78 -26.58 10.88 -11.26
C GLU A 78 -26.47 12.26 -11.93
N ALA A 79 -26.07 13.27 -11.17
CA ALA A 79 -25.82 14.61 -11.68
C ALA A 79 -24.42 14.80 -12.31
N ASP A 80 -23.58 13.75 -12.30
CA ASP A 80 -22.18 13.78 -12.78
C ASP A 80 -21.37 14.97 -12.23
N ILE A 81 -21.61 15.32 -10.96
CA ILE A 81 -20.95 16.45 -10.33
C ILE A 81 -19.54 16.03 -9.93
N MET A 82 -18.54 16.73 -10.46
CA MET A 82 -17.16 16.57 -10.01
C MET A 82 -16.91 17.50 -8.80
N PRO A 83 -16.63 16.94 -7.61
CA PRO A 83 -16.42 17.76 -6.43
C PRO A 83 -15.11 18.53 -6.54
N ASP A 84 -15.12 19.80 -6.14
CA ASP A 84 -13.90 20.58 -5.98
C ASP A 84 -13.33 20.30 -4.58
N SER A 85 -12.36 19.39 -4.52
CA SER A 85 -11.71 18.97 -3.28
C SER A 85 -10.22 19.28 -3.33
N PRO A 86 -9.57 19.64 -2.21
CA PRO A 86 -8.12 19.80 -2.17
C PRO A 86 -7.37 18.52 -2.56
N TYR A 87 -8.01 17.34 -2.43
CA TYR A 87 -7.45 16.05 -2.83
C TYR A 87 -7.76 15.70 -4.29
N PHE A 88 -8.85 16.24 -4.82
CA PHE A 88 -9.34 15.98 -6.18
C PHE A 88 -9.81 17.29 -6.82
N PRO A 89 -8.89 18.18 -7.24
CA PRO A 89 -9.26 19.45 -7.84
C PRO A 89 -9.95 19.22 -9.19
N ALA A 90 -11.12 19.85 -9.38
CA ALA A 90 -11.96 19.64 -10.56
C ALA A 90 -11.26 19.99 -11.89
N LEU A 91 -10.21 20.81 -11.86
CA LEU A 91 -9.50 21.25 -13.07
C LEU A 91 -8.42 20.27 -13.59
N GLN A 92 -8.06 19.22 -12.83
CA GLN A 92 -6.82 18.46 -13.09
C GLN A 92 -6.99 17.06 -13.70
N TRP A 93 -8.21 16.64 -14.02
CA TRP A 93 -8.47 15.33 -14.64
C TRP A 93 -8.15 15.32 -16.15
N ASN A 94 -6.97 15.83 -16.51
CA ASN A 94 -6.46 15.71 -17.87
C ASN A 94 -5.82 14.32 -18.04
N LEU A 95 -6.42 13.49 -18.90
CA LEU A 95 -5.93 12.15 -19.23
C LEU A 95 -4.50 12.14 -19.76
N SER A 96 -3.99 13.26 -20.28
CA SER A 96 -2.59 13.36 -20.70
C SER A 96 -1.59 13.42 -19.54
N THR A 97 -2.06 13.63 -18.30
CA THR A 97 -1.24 13.76 -17.10
C THR A 97 -1.04 12.41 -16.39
N TYR A 98 -1.95 11.47 -16.60
CA TYR A 98 -1.93 10.18 -15.91
C TYR A 98 -1.37 9.09 -16.81
N ASP A 99 -0.45 8.30 -16.27
CA ASP A 99 0.09 7.15 -16.98
C ASP A 99 -0.99 6.09 -17.19
N THR A 100 -0.94 5.47 -18.37
CA THR A 100 -1.88 4.40 -18.76
C THR A 100 -1.35 3.00 -18.42
N HIS A 101 -0.16 2.93 -17.81
CA HIS A 101 0.46 1.71 -17.37
C HIS A 101 1.42 1.99 -16.20
N GLU A 102 1.62 0.97 -15.37
CA GLU A 102 2.59 0.98 -14.28
C GLU A 102 3.43 -0.30 -14.34
N ASP A 103 4.75 -0.15 -14.21
CA ASP A 103 5.70 -1.26 -14.20
C ASP A 103 5.98 -1.70 -12.76
N ILE A 104 5.33 -2.78 -12.34
CA ILE A 104 5.53 -3.34 -11.00
C ILE A 104 6.69 -4.33 -11.05
N THR A 105 7.78 -4.04 -10.35
CA THR A 105 8.88 -5.01 -10.21
C THR A 105 8.45 -6.16 -9.31
N VAL A 106 8.46 -7.39 -9.83
CA VAL A 106 8.06 -8.60 -9.11
C VAL A 106 9.23 -9.56 -8.89
N GLY A 107 9.17 -10.28 -7.77
CA GLY A 107 10.13 -11.30 -7.40
C GLY A 107 11.30 -10.80 -6.55
N PHE A 108 11.95 -11.76 -5.88
CA PHE A 108 12.94 -11.52 -4.83
C PHE A 108 14.14 -10.66 -5.25
N ARG A 109 14.51 -10.68 -6.54
CA ARG A 109 15.63 -9.90 -7.10
C ARG A 109 15.21 -8.76 -8.02
N LYS A 110 13.91 -8.40 -8.04
CA LYS A 110 13.34 -7.37 -8.94
C LYS A 110 13.69 -7.56 -10.43
N MET A 111 14.01 -8.80 -10.83
CA MET A 111 14.48 -9.11 -12.19
C MET A 111 13.35 -9.22 -13.21
N ARG A 112 12.09 -9.25 -12.77
CA ARG A 112 10.92 -9.34 -13.63
C ARG A 112 10.07 -8.09 -13.39
N SER A 113 9.65 -7.44 -14.46
CA SER A 113 8.61 -6.41 -14.40
C SER A 113 7.29 -6.99 -14.86
N LEU A 114 6.23 -6.65 -14.16
CA LEU A 114 4.85 -6.87 -14.56
C LEU A 114 4.31 -5.51 -14.99
N VAL A 115 4.02 -5.38 -16.28
CA VAL A 115 3.34 -4.19 -16.82
C VAL A 115 1.86 -4.34 -16.51
N VAL A 116 1.32 -3.45 -15.69
CA VAL A 116 -0.11 -3.36 -15.40
C VAL A 116 -0.69 -2.21 -16.19
N HIS A 117 -1.61 -2.49 -17.10
CA HIS A 117 -2.32 -1.43 -17.82
C HIS A 117 -3.41 -0.82 -16.93
N LEU A 118 -3.45 0.50 -16.88
CA LEU A 118 -4.40 1.32 -16.15
C LEU A 118 -5.20 2.18 -17.13
N PRO A 119 -6.08 1.56 -17.95
CA PRO A 119 -6.89 2.30 -18.90
C PRO A 119 -7.86 3.24 -18.16
N PRO A 120 -7.96 4.51 -18.57
CA PRO A 120 -8.77 5.52 -17.89
C PRO A 120 -10.26 5.17 -17.87
N GLU A 121 -10.74 4.44 -18.85
CA GLU A 121 -12.12 3.96 -18.90
C GLU A 121 -12.46 3.04 -17.72
N ILE A 122 -11.45 2.40 -17.13
CA ILE A 122 -11.62 1.52 -15.98
C ILE A 122 -11.41 2.29 -14.69
N TRP A 123 -10.28 2.97 -14.46
CA TRP A 123 -9.98 3.51 -13.13
C TRP A 123 -10.63 4.88 -12.86
N MET A 124 -10.85 5.69 -13.89
CA MET A 124 -11.33 7.07 -13.74
C MET A 124 -12.74 7.15 -13.14
N PRO A 125 -13.73 6.33 -13.57
CA PRO A 125 -15.05 6.32 -12.95
C PRO A 125 -15.02 5.96 -11.47
N TRP A 126 -14.08 5.10 -11.06
CA TRP A 126 -13.93 4.68 -9.67
C TRP A 126 -13.32 5.79 -8.85
N ALA A 127 -12.25 6.41 -9.35
CA ALA A 127 -11.63 7.53 -8.69
C ALA A 127 -12.62 8.71 -8.54
N LEU A 128 -13.46 8.96 -9.55
CA LEU A 128 -14.52 9.95 -9.48
C LEU A 128 -15.55 9.60 -8.40
N LEU A 129 -16.06 8.37 -8.39
CA LEU A 129 -17.00 7.90 -7.36
C LEU A 129 -16.41 8.02 -5.95
N TRP A 130 -15.13 7.67 -5.78
CA TRP A 130 -14.42 7.83 -4.52
C TRP A 130 -14.31 9.29 -4.11
N SER A 131 -13.99 10.19 -5.03
CA SER A 131 -13.92 11.62 -4.75
C SER A 131 -15.28 12.19 -4.32
N GLN A 132 -16.35 11.78 -5.01
CA GLN A 132 -17.73 12.16 -4.68
C GLN A 132 -18.11 11.65 -3.28
N ALA A 133 -17.83 10.38 -2.99
CA ALA A 133 -18.09 9.79 -1.68
C ALA A 133 -17.33 10.51 -0.57
N LEU A 134 -16.04 10.79 -0.78
CA LEU A 134 -15.21 11.49 0.19
C LEU A 134 -15.72 12.91 0.46
N SER A 135 -16.13 13.63 -0.58
CA SER A 135 -16.72 14.96 -0.43
C SER A 135 -18.04 14.92 0.35
N VAL A 136 -18.96 14.01 0.03
CA VAL A 136 -20.22 13.85 0.79
C VAL A 136 -19.94 13.50 2.24
N LEU A 137 -19.00 12.58 2.49
CA LEU A 137 -18.62 12.19 3.85
C LEU A 137 -18.01 13.37 4.60
N GLN A 138 -17.16 14.16 3.95
CA GLN A 138 -16.57 15.36 4.54
C GLN A 138 -17.65 16.37 4.94
N TYR A 139 -18.61 16.65 4.06
CA TYR A 139 -19.75 17.52 4.40
C TYR A 139 -20.56 16.96 5.57
N LEU A 140 -20.91 15.67 5.55
CA LEU A 140 -21.73 15.06 6.60
C LEU A 140 -21.02 14.94 7.96
N LEU A 141 -19.70 14.76 8.00
CA LEU A 141 -18.95 14.57 9.25
C LEU A 141 -18.35 15.87 9.81
N LEU A 142 -18.13 16.89 8.98
CA LEU A 142 -17.54 18.17 9.41
C LEU A 142 -18.58 19.30 9.58
N GLU A 143 -19.78 19.19 9.00
CA GLU A 143 -20.86 20.18 9.19
C GLU A 143 -21.86 19.82 10.29
N ILE A 144 -21.59 18.78 11.09
CA ILE A 144 -22.28 18.45 12.35
C ILE A 144 -21.40 18.89 13.53
#